data_AF-A0A7Y5QM31-F1
#
_entry.id   AF-A0A7Y5QM31-F1
#
_cell.length_a   1.000
_cell.length_b   1.000
_cell.length_c   1.000
_cell.angle_alpha   90.00
_cell.angle_beta   90.00
_cell.angle_gamma   90.00
#
_symmetry.space_group_name_H-M   'P 1'
#
loop_
_entity.id
_entity.type
_entity.pdbx_description
1 polymer ?
#
loop_
_entity_poly.entity_id
_entity_poly.type
_entity_poly.pdbx_seq_one_letter_code
_entity_poly.pdbx_strand_id
1 'polypeptide(L)'
;MRTLLLAIIAPLLLLTSPAGAQRLQPSAIPHVPHAVAKKVSFPASEPLAHLLALDCDTDRSRGRETAAANHSGSGWLAGGFVSGVLLGLIGTAVTFAMANSSTAQPDRIPDGAEASCFRDGYSSRARSINTSSALTGGLLGTAVLILIVVSAASGSTY
;
A
#
# COMPACT_ATOMS: atom_id res chain seq x y z
N MET A 1 -18.83 -41.01 9.77
CA MET A 1 -18.96 -39.61 9.29
C MET A 1 -17.76 -39.26 8.39
N ARG A 2 -17.72 -39.82 7.18
CA ARG A 2 -16.52 -39.82 6.30
C ARG A 2 -16.76 -39.17 4.94
N THR A 3 -17.91 -38.55 4.75
CA THR A 3 -18.37 -38.02 3.45
C THR A 3 -18.49 -36.50 3.42
N LEU A 4 -18.06 -35.79 4.46
CA LEU A 4 -18.21 -34.33 4.58
C LEU A 4 -16.88 -33.55 4.49
N LEU A 5 -15.78 -34.21 4.11
CA LEU A 5 -14.44 -33.59 4.01
C LEU A 5 -13.97 -33.33 2.58
N LEU A 6 -14.79 -33.64 1.57
CA LEU A 6 -14.48 -33.42 0.15
C LEU A 6 -15.19 -32.20 -0.47
N ALA A 7 -15.90 -31.41 0.33
CA ALA A 7 -16.72 -30.29 -0.17
C ALA A 7 -16.11 -28.88 0.03
N ILE A 8 -14.85 -28.76 0.50
CA ILE A 8 -14.18 -27.45 0.71
C ILE A 8 -13.00 -27.25 -0.25
N ILE A 9 -12.77 -28.17 -1.20
CA ILE A 9 -11.75 -28.04 -2.26
C ILE A 9 -12.45 -27.95 -3.63
N ALA A 10 -13.43 -27.07 -3.77
CA ALA A 10 -13.97 -26.56 -5.03
C ALA A 10 -14.93 -25.41 -4.68
N PRO A 11 -14.60 -24.15 -5.00
CA PRO A 11 -14.39 -23.75 -6.38
C PRO A 11 -13.15 -22.84 -6.53
N LEU A 12 -12.04 -23.44 -6.98
CA LEU A 12 -10.93 -22.71 -7.58
C LEU A 12 -10.91 -23.06 -9.07
N LEU A 13 -11.95 -22.68 -9.82
CA LEU A 13 -12.03 -22.71 -11.28
C LEU A 13 -13.44 -22.31 -11.68
N LEU A 14 -13.63 -21.04 -12.07
CA LEU A 14 -14.64 -20.49 -12.99
C LEU A 14 -14.89 -19.02 -12.60
N LEU A 15 -14.07 -18.11 -13.14
CA LEU A 15 -14.45 -16.80 -13.70
C LEU A 15 -13.16 -16.04 -14.13
N THR A 16 -12.42 -16.59 -15.09
CA THR A 16 -11.50 -15.79 -15.91
C THR A 16 -12.23 -15.46 -17.21
N SER A 17 -13.11 -14.47 -17.16
CA SER A 17 -13.48 -13.76 -18.38
C SER A 17 -12.37 -12.76 -18.68
N PRO A 18 -11.64 -12.86 -19.81
CA PRO A 18 -10.74 -11.81 -20.25
C PRO A 18 -11.59 -10.63 -20.74
N ALA A 19 -12.00 -9.76 -19.83
CA ALA A 19 -12.58 -8.48 -20.17
C ALA A 19 -11.46 -7.60 -20.76
N GLY A 20 -11.41 -7.57 -22.09
CA GLY A 20 -10.91 -6.44 -22.87
C GLY A 20 -9.45 -6.07 -22.64
N ALA A 21 -8.55 -6.78 -23.32
CA ALA A 21 -7.31 -6.17 -23.76
C ALA A 21 -7.65 -5.06 -24.77
N GLN A 22 -7.98 -3.86 -24.28
CA GLN A 22 -8.03 -2.67 -25.10
C GLN A 22 -6.60 -2.32 -25.49
N ARG A 23 -6.24 -2.84 -26.65
CA ARG A 23 -5.12 -2.42 -27.50
C ARG A 23 -5.10 -0.89 -27.55
N LEU A 24 -4.16 -0.28 -26.82
CA LEU A 24 -3.86 1.14 -26.98
C LEU A 24 -3.41 1.34 -28.42
N GLN A 25 -4.28 1.95 -29.23
CA GLN A 25 -3.92 2.47 -30.54
C GLN A 25 -2.84 3.54 -30.33
N PRO A 26 -1.71 3.49 -31.06
CA PRO A 26 -0.83 4.64 -31.15
C PRO A 26 -1.58 5.73 -31.91
N SER A 27 -2.11 6.72 -31.19
CA SER A 27 -2.57 7.95 -31.84
C SER A 27 -1.37 8.58 -32.52
N ALA A 28 -1.37 8.54 -33.85
CA ALA A 28 -0.48 9.32 -34.69
C ALA A 28 -0.63 10.79 -34.30
N ILE A 29 0.40 11.34 -33.64
CA ILE A 29 0.50 12.77 -33.37
C ILE A 29 0.89 13.42 -34.71
N PRO A 30 0.05 14.29 -35.30
CA PRO A 30 0.48 15.08 -36.44
C PRO A 30 1.65 15.98 -36.01
N HIS A 31 2.76 15.90 -36.74
CA HIS A 31 3.88 16.82 -36.61
C HIS A 31 3.40 18.26 -36.83
N VAL A 32 3.21 18.99 -35.74
CA VAL A 32 3.12 20.45 -35.77
C VAL A 32 4.56 20.97 -35.86
N PRO A 33 4.93 21.75 -36.90
CA PRO A 33 6.26 22.33 -36.97
C PRO A 33 6.46 23.24 -35.75
N HIS A 34 7.49 22.89 -34.96
CA HIS A 34 7.94 23.68 -33.83
C HIS A 34 8.32 25.08 -34.30
N ALA A 35 7.42 26.06 -34.11
CA ALA A 35 7.82 27.44 -33.99
C ALA A 35 8.80 27.51 -32.81
N VAL A 36 10.03 27.92 -33.11
CA VAL A 36 11.14 28.08 -32.19
C VAL A 36 10.74 29.07 -31.10
N ALA A 37 10.14 28.55 -30.02
CA ALA A 37 10.03 29.25 -28.76
C ALA A 37 11.44 29.29 -28.18
N LYS A 38 12.13 30.39 -28.48
CA LYS A 38 13.40 30.81 -27.90
C LYS A 38 13.30 30.55 -26.39
N LYS A 39 13.96 29.50 -25.89
CA LYS A 39 14.09 29.27 -24.45
C LYS A 39 14.81 30.48 -23.89
N VAL A 40 14.05 31.37 -23.25
CA VAL A 40 14.63 32.38 -22.38
C VAL A 40 15.13 31.61 -21.16
N SER A 41 16.38 31.17 -21.27
CA SER A 41 17.19 30.69 -20.16
C SER A 41 17.45 31.87 -19.25
N PHE A 42 16.58 32.06 -18.26
CA PHE A 42 16.93 32.86 -17.11
C PHE A 42 17.94 32.03 -16.28
N PRO A 43 19.16 32.52 -16.03
CA PRO A 43 20.05 31.86 -15.08
C PRO A 43 19.32 31.85 -13.74
N ALA A 44 18.91 30.66 -13.32
CA ALA A 44 18.22 30.48 -12.06
C ALA A 44 19.15 30.99 -10.95
N SER A 45 18.60 31.89 -10.15
CA SER A 45 19.06 32.21 -8.81
C SER A 45 19.15 30.92 -7.98
N GLU A 46 20.29 30.23 -8.06
CA GLU A 46 20.61 29.05 -7.24
C GLU A 46 20.38 29.23 -5.72
N PRO A 47 20.56 30.42 -5.09
CA PRO A 47 20.36 30.52 -3.64
C PRO A 47 18.90 30.33 -3.21
N LEU A 48 17.90 30.68 -4.04
CA LEU A 48 16.50 30.63 -3.61
C LEU A 48 15.89 29.23 -3.69
N ALA A 49 16.26 28.45 -4.71
CA ALA A 49 15.78 27.08 -4.88
C ALA A 49 16.29 26.15 -3.77
N HIS A 50 17.52 26.36 -3.31
CA HIS A 50 18.10 25.58 -2.22
C HIS A 50 17.43 25.89 -0.87
N LEU A 51 17.12 27.17 -0.59
CA LEU A 51 16.41 27.58 0.63
C LEU A 51 14.99 27.00 0.69
N LEU A 52 14.24 27.06 -0.43
CA LEU A 52 12.89 26.47 -0.50
C LEU A 52 12.89 24.94 -0.38
N ALA A 53 13.92 24.26 -0.91
CA ALA A 53 14.07 22.82 -0.78
C ALA A 53 14.38 22.39 0.67
N LEU A 54 15.18 23.18 1.39
CA LEU A 54 15.52 22.92 2.80
C LEU A 54 14.29 23.00 3.73
N ASP A 55 13.38 23.95 3.47
CA ASP A 55 12.13 24.07 4.22
C ASP A 55 11.19 22.87 3.97
N CYS A 56 11.10 22.41 2.72
CA CYS A 56 10.27 21.24 2.36
C CYS A 56 10.76 19.94 3.03
N ASP A 57 12.07 19.70 3.08
CA ASP A 57 12.60 18.48 3.71
C ASP A 57 12.37 18.47 5.23
N THR A 58 12.41 19.64 5.86
CA THR A 58 12.08 19.84 7.27
C THR A 58 10.60 19.58 7.54
N ASP A 59 9.69 20.07 6.70
CA ASP A 59 8.27 19.79 6.88
C ASP A 59 7.91 18.34 6.54
N ARG A 60 8.61 17.72 5.59
CA ARG A 60 8.48 16.28 5.31
C ARG A 60 8.95 15.42 6.48
N SER A 61 10.04 15.78 7.18
CA SER A 61 10.46 15.04 8.39
C SER A 61 9.45 15.21 9.53
N ARG A 62 8.96 16.43 9.77
CA ARG A 62 7.88 16.70 10.73
C ARG A 62 6.61 15.90 10.43
N GLY A 63 6.24 15.78 9.15
CA GLY A 63 5.12 14.94 8.72
C GLY A 63 5.33 13.47 9.09
N ARG A 64 6.53 12.93 8.87
CA ARG A 64 6.88 11.55 9.25
C ARG A 64 6.83 11.33 10.76
N GLU A 65 7.35 12.27 11.55
CA GLU A 65 7.33 12.20 13.02
C GLU A 65 5.90 12.25 13.56
N THR A 66 5.07 13.13 13.00
CA THR A 66 3.65 13.24 13.37
C THR A 66 2.90 11.94 13.06
N ALA A 67 3.14 11.33 11.89
CA ALA A 67 2.58 10.02 11.58
C ALA A 67 3.09 8.94 12.53
N ALA A 68 4.37 8.95 12.91
CA ALA A 68 4.92 7.97 13.85
C ALA A 68 4.29 8.07 15.25
N ALA A 69 3.91 9.27 15.69
CA ALA A 69 3.27 9.49 16.99
C ALA A 69 1.77 9.18 16.99
N ASN A 70 1.07 9.54 15.90
CA ASN A 70 -0.40 9.60 15.91
C ASN A 70 -1.09 8.58 14.98
N HIS A 71 -0.39 8.04 13.98
CA HIS A 71 -1.01 7.13 13.01
C HIS A 71 -0.98 5.69 13.54
N SER A 72 -2.16 5.09 13.72
CA SER A 72 -2.29 3.71 14.17
C SER A 72 -2.38 2.72 13.00
N GLY A 73 -1.57 1.67 13.06
CA GLY A 73 -1.65 0.52 12.16
C GLY A 73 -2.56 -0.62 12.64
N SER A 74 -3.26 -0.46 13.77
CA SER A 74 -3.99 -1.56 14.43
C SER A 74 -5.07 -2.19 13.54
N GLY A 75 -5.78 -1.39 12.75
CA GLY A 75 -6.78 -1.89 11.79
C GLY A 75 -6.16 -2.78 10.71
N TRP A 76 -4.98 -2.41 10.22
CA TRP A 76 -4.23 -3.20 9.25
C TRP A 76 -3.68 -4.48 9.86
N LEU A 77 -3.23 -4.43 11.12
CA LEU A 77 -2.83 -5.62 11.87
C LEU A 77 -3.99 -6.61 12.00
N ALA A 78 -5.15 -6.14 12.44
CA ALA A 78 -6.34 -6.98 12.60
C ALA A 78 -6.82 -7.55 11.25
N GLY A 79 -6.85 -6.71 10.20
CA GLY A 79 -7.20 -7.14 8.85
C GLY A 79 -6.24 -8.19 8.31
N GLY A 80 -4.94 -8.01 8.51
CA GLY A 80 -3.91 -8.98 8.17
C GLY A 80 -4.10 -10.28 8.94
N PHE A 81 -4.30 -10.21 10.25
CA PHE A 81 -4.53 -11.39 11.08
C PHE A 81 -5.71 -12.23 10.61
N VAL A 82 -6.86 -11.59 10.41
CA VAL A 82 -8.07 -12.28 9.95
C VAL A 82 -7.86 -12.88 8.56
N SER A 83 -7.27 -12.14 7.62
CA SER A 83 -7.02 -12.66 6.27
C SER A 83 -6.01 -13.82 6.28
N GLY A 84 -4.98 -13.74 7.14
CA GLY A 84 -4.00 -14.79 7.35
C GLY A 84 -4.60 -16.07 7.96
N VAL A 85 -5.52 -15.95 8.92
CA VAL A 85 -6.23 -17.11 9.46
C VAL A 85 -7.11 -17.78 8.40
N LEU A 86 -7.83 -16.99 7.60
CA LEU A 86 -8.82 -17.53 6.65
C LEU A 86 -8.18 -18.07 5.36
N LEU A 87 -7.13 -17.41 4.86
CA LEU A 87 -6.57 -17.65 3.53
C LEU A 87 -5.04 -17.89 3.55
N GLY A 88 -4.41 -17.92 4.73
CA GLY A 88 -2.97 -18.12 4.89
C GLY A 88 -2.13 -17.02 4.24
N LEU A 89 -1.07 -17.44 3.55
CA LEU A 89 -0.14 -16.52 2.87
C LEU A 89 -0.83 -15.72 1.74
N ILE A 90 -1.87 -16.27 1.10
CA ILE A 90 -2.61 -15.56 0.05
C ILE A 90 -3.35 -14.37 0.66
N GLY A 91 -4.04 -14.58 1.79
CA GLY A 91 -4.71 -13.49 2.52
C GLY A 91 -3.72 -12.41 2.95
N THR A 92 -2.58 -12.83 3.50
CA THR A 92 -1.48 -11.93 3.89
C THR A 92 -1.00 -11.07 2.72
N ALA A 93 -0.75 -11.68 1.56
CA ALA A 93 -0.28 -10.96 0.37
C ALA A 93 -1.30 -9.93 -0.15
N VAL A 94 -2.59 -10.29 -0.16
CA VAL A 94 -3.67 -9.38 -0.56
C VAL A 94 -3.78 -8.20 0.41
N THR A 95 -3.79 -8.45 1.71
CA THR A 95 -3.88 -7.38 2.70
C THR A 95 -2.65 -6.48 2.68
N PHE A 96 -1.45 -7.04 2.50
CA PHE A 96 -0.23 -6.25 2.31
C PHE A 96 -0.32 -5.33 1.08
N ALA A 97 -0.80 -5.84 -0.06
CA ALA A 97 -0.96 -5.04 -1.27
C ALA A 97 -1.96 -3.89 -1.07
N MET A 98 -3.08 -4.14 -0.39
CA MET A 98 -4.05 -3.11 -0.01
C MET A 98 -3.47 -2.07 0.95
N ALA A 99 -2.67 -2.52 1.93
CA ALA A 99 -2.00 -1.60 2.85
C ALA A 99 -0.97 -0.72 2.12
N ASN A 100 -0.28 -1.28 1.13
CA ASN A 100 0.73 -0.57 0.35
C ASN A 100 0.12 0.46 -0.62
N SER A 101 -1.08 0.22 -1.12
CA SER A 101 -1.81 1.20 -1.94
C SER A 101 -2.52 2.28 -1.12
N SER A 102 -2.53 2.16 0.21
CA SER A 102 -3.20 3.13 1.08
C SER A 102 -2.54 4.51 1.06
N THR A 103 -3.37 5.55 1.16
CA THR A 103 -2.99 6.96 1.25
C THR A 103 -3.64 7.57 2.49
N ALA A 104 -2.92 7.56 3.60
CA ALA A 104 -3.37 8.24 4.82
C ALA A 104 -3.12 9.75 4.70
N GLN A 105 -4.03 10.54 5.26
CA GLN A 105 -3.90 11.99 5.36
C GLN A 105 -3.83 12.42 6.84
N PRO A 106 -3.08 13.47 7.17
CA PRO A 106 -3.06 14.03 8.52
C PRO A 106 -4.36 14.78 8.81
N ASP A 107 -4.87 14.68 10.04
CA ASP A 107 -6.06 15.41 10.50
C ASP A 107 -5.84 16.92 10.56
N ARG A 108 -4.62 17.34 10.93
CA ARG A 108 -4.22 18.75 10.98
C ARG A 108 -2.78 18.91 10.48
N ILE A 109 -2.55 19.99 9.74
CA ILE A 109 -1.22 20.45 9.35
C ILE A 109 -0.82 21.59 10.31
N PRO A 110 0.40 21.58 10.87
CA PRO A 110 0.89 22.67 11.71
C PRO A 110 0.93 24.00 10.96
N ASP A 111 0.67 25.10 11.68
CA ASP A 111 0.75 26.44 11.09
C ASP A 111 2.21 26.74 10.67
N GLY A 112 2.38 27.28 9.46
CA GLY A 112 3.69 27.60 8.91
C GLY A 112 4.43 26.42 8.24
N ALA A 113 3.85 25.21 8.21
CA ALA A 113 4.39 24.10 7.44
C ALA A 113 3.89 24.14 5.98
N GLU A 114 4.76 23.79 5.03
CA GLU A 114 4.38 23.57 3.65
C GLU A 114 3.51 22.30 3.56
N ALA A 115 2.25 22.48 3.17
CA ALA A 115 1.22 21.45 3.27
C ALA A 115 1.51 20.23 2.39
N SER A 116 2.11 20.40 1.22
CA SER A 116 2.37 19.29 0.29
C SER A 116 3.50 18.38 0.80
N CYS A 117 4.60 18.95 1.27
CA CYS A 117 5.77 18.28 1.81
C CYS A 117 5.44 17.59 3.14
N PHE A 118 4.67 18.26 4.00
CA PHE A 118 4.19 17.66 5.25
C PHE A 118 3.28 16.45 4.98
N ARG A 119 2.31 16.57 4.06
CA ARG A 119 1.41 15.45 3.69
C ARG A 119 2.17 14.30 3.05
N ASP A 120 3.14 14.57 2.21
CA ASP A 120 3.99 13.55 1.59
C ASP A 120 4.75 12.76 2.67
N GLY A 121 5.40 13.46 3.60
CA GLY A 121 6.07 12.84 4.74
C GLY A 121 5.14 12.00 5.61
N TYR A 122 3.99 12.56 5.99
CA TYR A 122 2.98 11.85 6.79
C TYR A 122 2.49 10.59 6.08
N SER A 123 2.05 10.71 4.84
CA SER A 123 1.47 9.60 4.06
C SER A 123 2.47 8.48 3.81
N SER A 124 3.74 8.83 3.54
CA SER A 124 4.82 7.87 3.37
C SER A 124 5.06 7.04 4.64
N ARG A 125 5.14 7.70 5.80
CA ARG A 125 5.33 7.00 7.08
C ARG A 125 4.10 6.19 7.49
N ALA A 126 2.91 6.76 7.35
CA ALA A 126 1.66 6.07 7.65
C ALA A 126 1.48 4.81 6.79
N ARG A 127 1.81 4.87 5.49
CA ARG A 127 1.83 3.69 4.61
C ARG A 127 2.80 2.63 5.11
N SER A 128 4.00 3.01 5.52
CA SER A 128 4.98 2.08 6.12
C SER A 128 4.46 1.40 7.40
N ILE A 129 3.73 2.14 8.24
CA ILE A 129 3.08 1.58 9.44
C ILE A 129 1.97 0.60 9.04
N ASN A 130 1.14 0.96 8.06
CA ASN A 130 0.06 0.11 7.56
C ASN A 130 0.60 -1.19 6.96
N THR A 131 1.61 -1.13 6.09
CA THR A 131 2.17 -2.30 5.41
C THR A 131 2.86 -3.25 6.38
N SER A 132 3.67 -2.71 7.29
CA SER A 132 4.31 -3.53 8.34
C SER A 132 3.28 -4.18 9.26
N SER A 133 2.27 -3.43 9.70
CA SER A 133 1.18 -3.95 10.53
C SER A 133 0.38 -5.04 9.82
N ALA A 134 0.01 -4.84 8.55
CA ALA A 134 -0.69 -5.83 7.73
C ALA A 134 0.12 -7.11 7.57
N LEU A 135 1.42 -7.00 7.29
CA LEU A 135 2.30 -8.15 7.14
C LEU A 135 2.45 -8.91 8.46
N THR A 136 2.71 -8.21 9.56
CA THR A 136 2.83 -8.81 10.90
C THR A 136 1.53 -9.53 11.28
N GLY A 137 0.38 -8.87 11.11
CA GLY A 137 -0.93 -9.49 11.33
C GLY A 137 -1.10 -10.75 10.49
N GLY A 138 -0.86 -10.67 9.18
CA GLY A 138 -1.02 -11.80 8.26
C GLY A 138 -0.13 -13.00 8.56
N LEU A 139 1.14 -12.77 8.92
CA LEU A 139 2.04 -13.86 9.31
C LEU A 139 1.60 -14.52 10.62
N LEU A 140 1.16 -13.75 11.61
CA LEU A 140 0.59 -14.29 12.85
C LEU A 140 -0.68 -15.11 12.57
N GLY A 141 -1.57 -14.58 11.72
CA GLY A 141 -2.79 -15.28 11.32
C GLY A 141 -2.49 -16.60 10.59
N THR A 142 -1.53 -16.58 9.68
CA THR A 142 -1.05 -17.78 8.97
C THR A 142 -0.48 -18.81 9.95
N ALA A 143 0.29 -18.38 10.95
CA ALA A 143 0.82 -19.28 11.97
C ALA A 143 -0.30 -19.97 12.76
N VAL A 144 -1.34 -19.22 13.14
CA VAL A 144 -2.54 -19.76 13.80
C VAL A 144 -3.25 -20.78 12.91
N LEU A 145 -3.43 -20.48 11.62
CA LEU A 145 -4.02 -21.41 10.66
C LEU A 145 -3.23 -22.74 10.60
N ILE A 146 -1.90 -22.68 10.53
CA ILE A 146 -1.05 -23.88 10.52
C ILE A 146 -1.29 -24.71 11.79
N LEU A 147 -1.33 -24.09 12.96
CA LEU A 147 -1.61 -24.78 14.22
C LEU A 147 -2.98 -25.47 14.21
N ILE A 148 -4.02 -24.82 13.69
CA ILE A 148 -5.36 -25.39 13.56
C ILE A 148 -5.34 -26.61 12.63
N VAL A 149 -4.72 -26.49 11.46
CA VAL A 149 -4.64 -27.57 10.46
C VAL A 149 -3.87 -28.77 10.99
N VAL A 150 -2.71 -28.54 11.62
CA VAL A 150 -1.89 -29.61 12.21
C VAL A 150 -2.66 -30.31 13.34
N SER A 151 -3.29 -29.55 14.23
CA SER A 151 -4.07 -30.12 15.35
C SER A 151 -5.25 -30.96 14.84
N ALA A 152 -5.95 -30.50 13.81
CA ALA A 152 -7.05 -31.23 13.20
C ALA A 152 -6.56 -32.52 12.50
N ALA A 153 -5.40 -32.47 11.85
CA ALA A 153 -4.81 -33.65 11.20
C ALA A 153 -4.36 -34.71 12.21
N SER A 154 -3.78 -34.31 13.35
CA SER A 154 -3.32 -35.21 14.40
C SER A 154 -4.45 -35.90 15.18
N GLY A 155 -5.66 -35.34 15.19
CA GLY A 155 -6.82 -35.94 15.87
C GLY A 155 -7.53 -37.06 15.09
N SER A 156 -7.21 -37.26 13.81
CA SER A 156 -7.93 -38.19 12.92
C SER A 156 -7.37 -39.62 12.87
N THR A 157 -6.40 -39.97 13.73
CA THR A 157 -5.67 -41.25 13.66
C THR A 157 -6.16 -42.35 14.62
N TYR A 158 -7.31 -42.16 15.29
CA TYR A 158 -7.93 -43.17 16.17
C TYR A 158 -9.34 -43.53 15.71
#